data_AF-S8DNQ1-F1
#
_entry.id   AF-S8DNQ1-F1
#
_cell.length_a   1.000
_cell.length_b   1.000
_cell.length_c   1.000
_cell.angle_alpha   90.00
_cell.angle_beta   90.00
_cell.angle_gamma   90.00
#
_symmetry.space_group_name_H-M   'P 1'
#
loop_
_entity.id
_entity.type
_entity.pdbx_description
1 polymer ?
#
loop_
_entity_poly.entity_id
_entity_poly.type
_entity_poly.pdbx_seq_one_letter_code
_entity_poly.pdbx_strand_id
1 'polypeptide(L)'
;SFVPRYGTFLVYQLDAVRTVASLNDPILTAAAAEIQSHKYIGYIFEVSTLLLTNAQCADLFLSNIEELPLPDKPDHKCCLAVVGQGICKSYEEAYINSSMCIPIFPATDHPLQRDTLRPEPLFPFDGCYQHNFVTPHVRIPTRPYDHTNATSL
;
A
#
# COMPACT_ATOMS: atom_id res chain seq x y z
N SER A 1 4.54 8.42 15.32
CA SER A 1 5.66 8.07 14.41
C SER A 1 5.74 9.11 13.32
N PHE A 2 6.86 9.31 12.64
CA PHE A 2 6.92 10.24 11.48
C PHE A 2 6.78 9.53 10.12
N VAL A 3 6.68 8.19 10.15
CA VAL A 3 6.23 7.32 9.07
C VAL A 3 5.11 6.41 9.56
N PRO A 4 4.21 5.95 8.69
CA PRO A 4 3.23 4.95 9.07
C PRO A 4 3.87 3.65 9.59
N ARG A 5 3.20 2.99 10.53
CA ARG A 5 3.69 1.76 11.15
C ARG A 5 3.45 0.57 10.21
N TYR A 6 4.48 -0.27 10.06
CA TYR A 6 4.32 -1.60 9.46
C TYR A 6 3.17 -2.37 10.12
N GLY A 7 2.39 -3.11 9.34
CA GLY A 7 1.26 -3.91 9.83
C GLY A 7 -0.01 -3.11 10.09
N THR A 8 -0.09 -1.84 9.68
CA THR A 8 -1.31 -1.02 9.84
C THR A 8 -2.02 -0.79 8.51
N PHE A 9 -3.35 -0.65 8.59
CA PHE A 9 -4.15 -0.13 7.49
C PHE A 9 -4.14 1.39 7.50
N LEU A 10 -4.16 1.98 6.31
CA LEU A 10 -4.26 3.42 6.13
C LEU A 10 -5.21 3.78 4.99
N VAL A 11 -5.77 4.98 5.10
CA VAL A 11 -6.45 5.63 3.99
C VAL A 11 -5.45 6.57 3.31
N TYR A 12 -5.27 6.40 2.00
CA TYR A 12 -4.40 7.27 1.20
C TYR A 12 -5.14 7.84 0.00
N GLN A 13 -4.63 8.96 -0.47
CA GLN A 13 -5.05 9.59 -1.72
C GLN A 13 -3.78 9.87 -2.52
N LEU A 14 -3.76 9.45 -3.77
CA LEU A 14 -2.62 9.69 -4.65
C LEU A 14 -2.58 11.16 -5.05
N ASP A 15 -1.42 11.78 -4.88
CA ASP A 15 -1.14 13.12 -5.38
C ASP A 15 -0.40 12.99 -6.71
N ALA A 16 -1.16 13.06 -7.81
CA ALA A 16 -0.64 12.86 -9.16
C ALA A 16 0.45 13.89 -9.50
N VAL A 17 0.27 15.15 -9.08
CA VAL A 17 1.23 16.24 -9.32
C VAL A 17 2.54 15.98 -8.59
N ARG A 18 2.48 15.63 -7.29
CA ARG A 18 3.70 15.26 -6.54
C ARG A 18 4.38 14.01 -7.08
N THR A 19 3.61 13.07 -7.63
CA THR A 19 4.15 11.84 -8.22
C THR A 19 5.04 12.13 -9.42
N VAL A 20 4.66 13.11 -10.26
CA VAL A 20 5.43 13.48 -11.46
C VAL A 20 6.43 14.61 -11.23
N ALA A 21 6.41 15.26 -10.07
CA ALA A 21 7.19 16.46 -9.79
C ALA A 21 8.71 16.28 -10.04
N SER A 22 9.26 15.11 -9.71
CA SER A 22 10.69 14.83 -9.92
C SER A 22 11.10 14.77 -11.39
N LEU A 23 10.16 14.64 -12.31
CA LEU A 23 10.42 14.60 -13.75
C LEU A 23 10.64 15.99 -14.36
N ASN A 24 10.27 17.06 -13.64
CA ASN A 24 10.38 18.45 -14.08
C ASN A 24 9.75 18.71 -15.47
N ASP A 25 8.64 18.04 -15.77
CA ASP A 25 7.94 18.13 -17.05
C ASP A 25 6.63 18.91 -16.88
N PRO A 26 6.49 20.11 -17.50
CA PRO A 26 5.31 20.94 -17.37
C PRO A 26 4.07 20.33 -18.05
N ILE A 27 4.24 19.54 -19.12
CA ILE A 27 3.13 18.87 -19.81
C ILE A 27 2.59 17.75 -18.92
N LEU A 28 3.48 16.93 -18.35
CA LEU A 28 3.07 15.89 -17.40
C LEU A 28 2.45 16.49 -16.14
N THR A 29 2.98 17.60 -15.65
CA THR A 29 2.43 18.30 -14.48
C THR A 29 1.03 18.82 -14.76
N ALA A 30 0.80 19.43 -15.93
CA ALA A 30 -0.53 19.90 -16.34
C ALA A 30 -1.51 18.73 -16.49
N ALA A 31 -1.10 17.64 -17.15
CA ALA A 31 -1.94 16.45 -17.28
C ALA A 31 -2.25 15.81 -15.92
N ALA A 32 -1.28 15.75 -15.00
CA ALA A 32 -1.46 15.22 -13.66
C ALA A 32 -2.41 16.07 -12.81
N ALA A 33 -2.45 17.40 -13.02
CA ALA A 33 -3.35 18.30 -12.32
C ALA A 33 -4.84 18.04 -12.64
N GLU A 34 -5.13 17.50 -13.83
CA GLU A 34 -6.49 17.13 -14.25
C GLU A 34 -6.93 15.75 -13.72
N ILE A 35 -6.03 14.96 -13.13
CA ILE A 35 -6.37 13.63 -12.60
C ILE A 35 -7.14 13.76 -11.29
N GLN A 36 -8.40 13.35 -11.31
CA GLN A 36 -9.20 13.22 -10.10
C GLN A 36 -8.78 11.99 -9.28
N SER A 37 -8.08 12.22 -8.17
CA SER A 37 -7.71 11.15 -7.24
C SER A 37 -8.84 10.81 -6.26
N HIS A 38 -8.94 9.53 -5.93
CA HIS A 38 -9.89 9.00 -4.95
C HIS A 38 -9.15 8.60 -3.67
N LYS A 39 -9.93 8.30 -2.63
CA LYS A 39 -9.40 7.69 -1.41
C LYS A 39 -9.37 6.18 -1.57
N TYR A 40 -8.26 5.60 -1.17
CA TYR A 40 -8.01 4.16 -1.22
C TYR A 40 -7.62 3.68 0.17
N ILE A 41 -7.76 2.38 0.39
CA ILE A 41 -7.30 1.73 1.61
C ILE A 41 -6.15 0.80 1.24
N GLY A 42 -5.08 0.85 2.02
CA GLY A 42 -3.93 -0.01 1.85
C GLY A 42 -3.47 -0.57 3.19
N TYR A 43 -2.97 -1.81 3.16
CA TYR A 43 -2.28 -2.43 4.28
C TYR A 43 -0.77 -2.31 4.09
N ILE A 44 -0.05 -1.77 5.07
CA ILE A 44 1.41 -1.67 5.00
C ILE A 44 2.01 -3.02 5.36
N PHE A 45 2.59 -3.69 4.37
CA PHE A 45 3.31 -4.95 4.58
C PHE A 45 4.81 -4.82 4.33
N GLU A 46 5.29 -3.63 3.94
CA GLU A 46 6.72 -3.34 3.81
C GLU A 46 6.98 -1.84 3.77
N VAL A 47 8.15 -1.40 4.26
CA VAL A 47 8.66 -0.03 4.11
C VAL A 47 10.04 -0.13 3.44
N SER A 48 10.11 0.08 2.12
CA SER A 48 11.31 -0.12 1.28
C SER A 48 11.73 1.19 0.63
N THR A 49 13.03 1.46 0.51
CA THR A 49 13.61 2.69 -0.07
C THR A 49 14.97 2.40 -0.68
N LEU A 50 15.29 3.11 -1.76
CA LEU A 50 16.44 2.75 -2.59
C LEU A 50 17.71 3.46 -2.12
N LEU A 51 18.75 2.68 -1.84
CA LEU A 51 20.11 3.11 -2.13
C LEU A 51 20.43 2.69 -3.58
N LEU A 52 20.88 3.66 -4.38
CA LEU A 52 21.51 3.37 -5.66
C LEU A 52 22.85 2.70 -5.40
N THR A 53 22.89 1.37 -5.29
CA THR A 53 24.14 0.63 -5.46
C THR A 53 23.87 -0.65 -6.22
N ASN A 54 24.44 -0.73 -7.43
CA ASN A 54 24.63 -1.98 -8.17
C ASN A 54 25.24 -3.03 -7.25
N ALA A 55 24.52 -4.09 -6.93
CA ALA A 55 25.12 -5.30 -6.41
C ALA A 55 24.26 -6.50 -6.80
N GLN A 56 24.72 -7.19 -7.83
CA GLN A 56 24.45 -8.61 -8.03
C GLN A 56 24.86 -9.32 -6.73
N CYS A 57 23.91 -9.82 -5.94
CA CYS A 57 24.10 -10.95 -5.02
C CYS A 57 22.77 -11.28 -4.34
N ALA A 58 22.34 -12.52 -4.56
CA ALA A 58 21.19 -13.15 -3.93
C ALA A 58 21.46 -13.51 -2.46
N ASP A 59 20.35 -13.79 -1.77
CA ASP A 59 20.22 -14.60 -0.55
C ASP A 59 20.76 -14.02 0.75
N LEU A 60 19.85 -13.57 1.62
CA LEU A 60 19.64 -14.07 2.99
C LEU A 60 18.55 -13.25 3.71
N PHE A 61 17.60 -13.96 4.32
CA PHE A 61 16.60 -13.46 5.28
C PHE A 61 17.20 -12.50 6.31
N LEU A 62 17.16 -11.19 6.08
CA LEU A 62 17.57 -10.17 7.05
C LEU A 62 16.73 -8.89 6.87
N SER A 63 15.76 -8.70 7.77
CA SER A 63 15.13 -7.43 8.15
C SER A 63 14.80 -6.44 7.02
N ASN A 64 13.53 -6.44 6.58
CA ASN A 64 12.91 -5.53 5.60
C ASN A 64 12.91 -4.05 6.08
N ILE A 65 14.07 -3.42 6.19
CA ILE A 65 14.20 -1.97 6.40
C ILE A 65 15.22 -1.46 5.38
N GLU A 66 14.74 -1.09 4.19
CA GLU A 66 15.61 -0.57 3.13
C GLU A 66 15.80 0.97 3.23
N GLU A 67 15.19 1.68 4.20
CA GLU A 67 15.58 3.05 4.68
C GLU A 67 15.47 3.06 6.17
N LEU A 68 16.45 3.70 6.80
CA LEU A 68 16.20 4.29 8.11
C LEU A 68 15.18 5.40 7.95
N PRO A 69 14.08 5.39 8.73
CA PRO A 69 13.17 6.53 8.77
C PRO A 69 13.97 7.70 9.36
N LEU A 70 14.46 8.59 8.49
CA LEU A 70 15.19 9.79 8.85
C LEU A 70 14.23 10.97 8.88
N PRO A 71 14.13 11.70 10.01
CA PRO A 71 13.22 12.85 10.14
C PRO A 71 13.44 13.94 9.07
N ASP A 72 14.64 14.04 8.53
CA ASP A 72 15.04 15.08 7.57
C ASP A 72 14.70 14.72 6.11
N LYS A 73 14.28 13.47 5.83
CA LYS A 73 13.82 13.09 4.48
C LYS A 73 12.41 13.62 4.25
N PRO A 74 12.11 14.14 3.04
CA PRO A 74 10.78 14.69 2.75
C PRO A 74 9.70 13.60 2.61
N ASP A 75 10.08 12.41 2.15
CA ASP A 75 9.21 11.26 1.98
C ASP A 75 9.97 9.94 2.19
N HIS A 76 9.19 8.90 2.46
CA HIS A 76 9.63 7.52 2.60
C HIS A 76 8.80 6.63 1.70
N LYS A 77 9.44 5.66 1.07
CA LYS A 77 8.73 4.69 0.24
C LYS A 77 8.19 3.54 1.10
N CYS A 78 7.04 2.99 0.71
CA CYS A 78 6.42 1.84 1.34
C CYS A 78 5.65 1.00 0.33
N CYS A 79 5.49 -0.28 0.63
CA CYS A 79 4.67 -1.20 -0.15
C CYS A 79 3.32 -1.39 0.56
N LEU A 80 2.26 -1.22 -0.21
CA LEU A 80 0.89 -1.37 0.28
C LEU A 80 0.23 -2.55 -0.40
N ALA A 81 -0.52 -3.38 0.31
CA ALA A 81 -1.48 -4.27 -0.32
C ALA A 81 -2.82 -3.53 -0.40
N VAL A 82 -3.33 -3.34 -1.63
CA VAL A 82 -4.57 -2.57 -1.84
C VAL A 82 -5.77 -3.36 -1.33
N VAL A 83 -6.68 -2.66 -0.67
CA VAL A 83 -7.96 -3.22 -0.21
C VAL A 83 -9.08 -2.81 -1.16
N GLY A 84 -9.81 -3.80 -1.65
CA GLY A 84 -11.02 -3.65 -2.44
C GLY A 84 -12.28 -4.02 -1.67
N GLN A 85 -13.43 -3.61 -2.16
CA GLN A 85 -14.73 -4.06 -1.68
C GLN A 85 -15.28 -5.15 -2.62
N GLY A 86 -15.76 -6.24 -2.04
CA GLY A 86 -16.20 -7.44 -2.75
C GLY A 86 -15.05 -8.32 -3.21
N ILE A 87 -15.40 -9.53 -3.64
CA ILE A 87 -14.45 -10.48 -4.22
C ILE A 87 -13.81 -9.86 -5.46
N CYS A 88 -12.49 -10.03 -5.58
CA CYS A 88 -11.73 -9.58 -6.73
C CYS A 88 -12.37 -10.08 -8.05
N LYS A 89 -12.49 -9.18 -9.04
CA LYS A 89 -12.97 -9.56 -10.38
C LYS A 89 -11.84 -10.22 -11.16
N SER A 90 -12.16 -11.34 -11.82
CA SER A 90 -11.23 -11.96 -12.76
C SER A 90 -10.98 -11.05 -13.96
N TYR A 91 -9.73 -10.98 -14.41
CA TYR A 91 -9.31 -10.28 -15.61
C TYR A 91 -8.18 -11.05 -16.29
N GLU A 92 -8.53 -11.75 -17.36
CA GLU A 92 -7.69 -12.77 -18.00
C GLU A 92 -6.41 -12.20 -18.60
N GLU A 93 -6.48 -11.03 -19.23
CA GLU A 93 -5.32 -10.36 -19.85
C GLU A 93 -4.22 -10.03 -18.84
N ALA A 94 -4.60 -9.77 -17.58
CA ALA A 94 -3.68 -9.51 -16.48
C ALA A 94 -3.42 -10.75 -15.62
N TYR A 95 -3.92 -11.93 -16.02
CA TYR A 95 -3.85 -13.18 -15.26
C TYR A 95 -4.42 -13.08 -13.84
N ILE A 96 -5.42 -12.21 -13.64
CA ILE A 96 -6.09 -12.01 -12.36
C ILE A 96 -7.31 -12.93 -12.28
N ASN A 97 -7.47 -13.62 -11.15
CA ASN A 97 -8.67 -14.39 -10.87
C ASN A 97 -9.26 -14.04 -9.50
N SER A 98 -10.53 -14.42 -9.28
CA SER A 98 -11.28 -14.08 -8.06
C SER A 98 -10.71 -14.63 -6.76
N SER A 99 -9.82 -15.63 -6.82
CA SER A 99 -9.13 -16.15 -5.64
C SER A 99 -7.87 -15.37 -5.25
N MET A 100 -7.49 -14.34 -6.02
CA MET A 100 -6.30 -13.53 -5.74
C MET A 100 -6.57 -12.40 -4.72
N CYS A 101 -7.40 -12.71 -3.72
CA CYS A 101 -7.67 -11.83 -2.60
C CYS A 101 -7.72 -12.60 -1.28
N ILE A 102 -7.78 -11.89 -0.16
CA ILE A 102 -7.94 -12.46 1.18
C ILE A 102 -9.05 -11.67 1.89
N PRO A 103 -10.08 -12.35 2.44
CA PRO A 103 -11.14 -11.67 3.16
C PRO A 103 -10.60 -10.95 4.41
N ILE A 104 -11.13 -9.76 4.69
CA ILE A 104 -10.88 -9.02 5.92
C ILE A 104 -12.16 -9.07 6.75
N PHE A 105 -12.06 -9.51 8.01
CA PHE A 105 -13.22 -9.68 8.89
C PHE A 105 -13.97 -8.35 9.01
N PRO A 106 -15.31 -8.34 8.82
CA PRO A 106 -16.23 -9.48 8.92
C PRO A 106 -16.46 -10.32 7.65
N ALA A 107 -15.85 -9.98 6.51
CA ALA A 107 -16.00 -10.78 5.30
C ALA A 107 -15.44 -12.20 5.50
N THR A 108 -16.16 -13.22 5.04
CA THR A 108 -15.72 -14.63 5.11
C THR A 108 -15.77 -15.36 3.78
N ASP A 109 -16.42 -14.78 2.78
CA ASP A 109 -16.65 -15.43 1.50
C ASP A 109 -15.38 -15.40 0.65
N HIS A 110 -14.85 -16.56 0.29
CA HIS A 110 -13.72 -16.64 -0.64
C HIS A 110 -13.84 -17.90 -1.50
N PRO A 111 -13.54 -17.84 -2.82
CA PRO A 111 -13.69 -19.01 -3.71
C PRO A 111 -12.91 -20.26 -3.26
N LEU A 112 -11.80 -20.05 -2.55
CA LEU A 112 -10.95 -21.11 -1.99
C LEU A 112 -11.10 -21.27 -0.47
N GLN A 113 -12.14 -20.68 0.14
CA GLN A 113 -12.39 -20.73 1.59
C GLN A 113 -11.15 -20.35 2.43
N ARG A 114 -10.46 -19.27 2.02
CA ARG A 114 -9.27 -18.80 2.74
C ARG A 114 -9.67 -18.23 4.10
N ASP A 115 -8.77 -18.42 5.07
CA ASP A 115 -8.90 -17.78 6.37
C ASP A 115 -8.97 -16.26 6.24
N THR A 116 -9.80 -15.70 7.09
CA THR A 116 -10.07 -14.27 7.16
C THR A 116 -9.00 -13.56 7.98
N LEU A 117 -8.49 -12.45 7.45
CA LEU A 117 -7.64 -11.51 8.20
C LEU A 117 -8.49 -10.89 9.31
N ARG A 118 -7.96 -10.85 10.54
CA ARG A 118 -8.69 -10.34 11.72
C ARG A 118 -7.96 -9.15 12.32
N PRO A 119 -8.18 -7.93 11.78
CA PRO A 119 -7.54 -6.75 12.31
C PRO A 119 -8.06 -6.36 13.69
N GLU A 120 -7.19 -5.70 14.46
CA GLU A 120 -7.52 -5.08 15.74
C GLU A 120 -7.14 -3.59 15.73
N PRO A 121 -8.06 -2.67 16.12
CA PRO A 121 -9.49 -2.90 16.33
C PRO A 121 -10.22 -3.35 15.06
N LEU A 122 -11.48 -3.80 15.20
CA LEU A 122 -12.30 -4.30 14.09
C LEU A 122 -12.22 -3.38 12.86
N PHE A 123 -12.10 -4.00 11.69
CA PHE A 123 -12.01 -3.26 10.44
C PHE A 123 -13.31 -2.47 10.22
N PRO A 124 -13.22 -1.16 9.92
CA PRO A 124 -14.40 -0.28 9.94
C PRO A 124 -15.32 -0.44 8.71
N PHE A 125 -14.92 -1.26 7.73
CA PHE A 125 -15.66 -1.45 6.48
C PHE A 125 -16.05 -2.92 6.28
N ASP A 126 -17.26 -3.15 5.80
CA ASP A 126 -17.78 -4.50 5.53
C ASP A 126 -17.46 -4.95 4.09
N GLY A 127 -17.36 -6.27 3.90
CA GLY A 127 -17.15 -6.89 2.59
C GLY A 127 -15.81 -6.51 1.95
N CYS A 128 -14.78 -6.26 2.76
CA CYS A 128 -13.45 -5.85 2.27
C CYS A 128 -12.49 -7.02 2.11
N TYR A 129 -11.61 -6.89 1.12
CA TYR A 129 -10.65 -7.90 0.72
C TYR A 129 -9.29 -7.27 0.41
N GLN A 130 -8.22 -7.85 0.92
CA GLN A 130 -6.87 -7.49 0.52
C GLN A 130 -6.53 -8.16 -0.82
N HIS A 131 -6.10 -7.40 -1.82
CA HIS A 131 -5.70 -7.93 -3.12
C HIS A 131 -4.22 -8.34 -3.12
N ASN A 132 -3.94 -9.59 -3.48
CA ASN A 132 -2.57 -10.13 -3.45
C ASN A 132 -1.71 -9.72 -4.66
N PHE A 133 -2.33 -9.19 -5.71
CA PHE A 133 -1.68 -8.85 -6.98
C PHE A 133 -1.46 -7.34 -7.16
N VAL A 134 -2.00 -6.51 -6.27
CA VAL A 134 -1.87 -5.05 -6.34
C VAL A 134 -1.06 -4.56 -5.15
N THR A 135 0.26 -4.54 -5.34
CA THR A 135 1.23 -4.17 -4.31
C THR A 135 2.07 -2.95 -4.72
N PRO A 136 1.48 -1.75 -4.83
CA PRO A 136 2.21 -0.56 -5.27
C PRO A 136 3.27 -0.14 -4.25
N HIS A 137 4.41 0.33 -4.77
CA HIS A 137 5.38 1.11 -4.01
C HIS A 137 4.95 2.58 -4.07
N VAL A 138 4.63 3.17 -2.92
CA VAL A 138 4.19 4.56 -2.80
C VAL A 138 5.16 5.36 -1.94
N ARG A 139 5.25 6.67 -2.18
CA ARG A 139 5.96 7.61 -1.31
C ARG A 139 4.99 8.27 -0.36
N ILE A 140 5.28 8.20 0.93
CA ILE A 140 4.50 8.80 2.00
C ILE A 140 5.31 9.95 2.60
N PRO A 141 4.71 11.14 2.78
CA PRO A 141 5.44 12.29 3.30
C PRO A 141 5.81 12.08 4.77
N THR A 142 6.97 12.61 5.15
CA THR A 142 7.43 12.65 6.54
C THR A 142 6.62 13.68 7.32
N ARG A 143 5.85 13.20 8.30
CA ARG A 143 5.04 14.03 9.20
C ARG A 143 4.57 13.21 10.38
N PRO A 144 4.12 13.82 11.49
CA PRO A 144 3.52 13.06 12.58
C PRO A 144 2.29 12.26 12.12
N TYR A 145 2.33 10.95 12.33
CA TYR A 145 1.22 10.02 12.18
C TYR A 145 0.74 9.57 13.56
N ASP A 146 -0.54 9.79 13.83
CA ASP A 146 -1.25 9.24 14.99
C ASP A 146 -1.68 7.81 14.69
N HIS A 147 -1.29 6.89 15.57
CA HIS A 147 -1.60 5.46 15.46
C HIS A 147 -2.43 4.95 16.63
N THR A 148 -2.92 5.85 17.50
CA THR A 148 -3.62 5.47 18.75
C THR A 148 -4.78 4.53 18.50
N ASN A 149 -5.50 4.72 17.39
CA ASN A 149 -6.65 3.91 16.97
C ASN A 149 -6.44 3.27 15.59
N ALA A 150 -5.19 3.06 15.17
CA ALA A 150 -4.91 2.45 13.87
C ALA A 150 -5.32 0.97 13.89
N THR A 151 -6.08 0.55 12.89
CA THR A 151 -6.35 -0.86 12.64
C THR A 151 -5.09 -1.56 12.12
N SER A 152 -4.73 -2.68 12.73
CA SER A 152 -3.53 -3.47 12.41
C SER A 152 -3.80 -4.97 12.38
N LEU A 153 -2.92 -5.71 11.70
CA LEU A 153 -2.82 -7.18 11.77
C LEU A 153 -1.61 -7.61 12.61
#